data_AF-A0A6N3QN37-F1
#
_entry.id   AF-A0A6N3QN37-F1
#
_cell.length_a   1.000
_cell.length_b   1.000
_cell.length_c   1.000
_cell.angle_alpha   90.00
_cell.angle_beta   90.00
_cell.angle_gamma   90.00
#
_symmetry.space_group_name_H-M   'P 1'
#
loop_
_entity.id
_entity.type
_entity.pdbx_description
1 polymer ?
#
loop_
_entity_poly.entity_id
_entity_poly.type
_entity_poly.pdbx_seq_one_letter_code
_entity_poly.pdbx_strand_id
1 'polypeptide(L)' 'MPELLGITDRILVMSNGLVSGIVDTKTTTQNEILRLASLHL' A
#
# COMPACT_ATOMS: atom_id res chain seq x y z
N MET A 1 0.89 8.06 -6.42
CA MET A 1 -0.01 7.35 -7.36
C MET A 1 -1.46 7.51 -6.91
N PRO A 2 -2.09 8.64 -7.22
CA PRO A 2 -3.52 8.82 -6.98
C PRO A 2 -4.39 7.91 -7.87
N GLU A 3 -3.87 7.44 -9.00
CA GLU A 3 -4.59 6.63 -9.98
C GLU A 3 -5.04 5.29 -9.39
N LEU A 4 -4.17 4.61 -8.64
CA LEU A 4 -4.52 3.36 -7.96
C LEU A 4 -5.55 3.57 -6.85
N LEU A 5 -5.53 4.74 -6.21
CA LEU A 5 -6.49 5.07 -5.17
C LEU A 5 -7.90 5.34 -5.74
N GLY A 6 -8.03 5.61 -7.03
CA GLY A 6 -9.32 5.86 -7.69
C GLY A 6 -10.00 4.62 -8.27
N ILE A 7 -9.28 3.49 -8.40
CA ILE A 7 -9.75 2.32 -9.18
C ILE A 7 -9.77 1.01 -8.37
N THR A 8 -9.15 0.98 -7.18
CA THR A 8 -9.04 -0.22 -6.35
C THR A 8 -9.86 -0.11 -5.08
N ASP A 9 -10.39 -1.23 -4.58
CA ASP A 9 -11.05 -1.29 -3.26
C ASP A 9 -10.02 -1.46 -2.13
N ARG A 10 -9.00 -2.29 -2.36
CA ARG A 10 -7.91 -2.57 -1.43
C ARG A 10 -6.59 -2.77 -2.15
N ILE A 11 -5.50 -2.47 -1.45
CA ILE A 11 -4.13 -2.61 -1.95
C ILE A 11 -3.36 -3.51 -0.99
N LEU A 12 -2.84 -4.63 -1.49
CA LEU A 12 -1.85 -5.44 -0.79
C LEU A 12 -0.45 -4.89 -1.10
N VAL A 13 0.33 -4.60 -0.07
CA VAL A 13 1.69 -4.09 -0.18
C VAL A 13 2.68 -5.15 0.30
N MET A 14 3.72 -5.39 -0.50
CA MET A 14 4.83 -6.30 -0.17
C MET A 14 6.13 -5.53 -0.02
N SER A 15 7.02 -6.02 0.82
CA SER A 15 8.40 -5.54 0.98
C SER A 15 9.32 -6.72 1.22
N ASN A 16 10.41 -6.80 0.46
CA ASN A 16 11.44 -7.84 0.55
C ASN A 16 10.87 -9.30 0.51
N GLY A 17 9.92 -9.55 -0.38
CA GLY A 17 9.28 -10.86 -0.54
C GLY A 17 8.23 -11.21 0.53
N LEU A 18 8.02 -10.35 1.52
CA LEU A 18 7.02 -10.52 2.59
C LEU A 18 5.82 -9.61 2.36
N VAL A 19 4.64 -10.03 2.81
CA VAL A 19 3.46 -9.17 2.87
C VAL A 19 3.65 -8.17 4.01
N SER A 20 3.77 -6.89 3.68
CA SER A 20 3.89 -5.80 4.65
C SER A 20 2.54 -5.41 5.23
N GLY A 21 1.47 -5.51 4.44
CA GLY A 21 0.12 -5.20 4.90
C GLY A 21 -0.90 -5.10 3.77
N ILE A 22 -2.18 -5.04 4.14
CA ILE A 22 -3.29 -4.78 3.23
C ILE A 22 -3.97 -3.50 3.71
N VAL A 23 -4.16 -2.54 2.82
CA VAL A 23 -4.79 -1.25 3.12
C VAL A 23 -6.08 -1.07 2.32
N ASP A 24 -7.06 -0.40 2.92
CA ASP A 24 -8.28 0.01 2.24
C ASP A 24 -8.03 1.31 1.50
N THR A 25 -8.32 1.31 0.21
CA THR A 25 -8.08 2.44 -0.67
C THR A 25 -8.85 3.69 -0.27
N LYS A 26 -10.01 3.55 0.38
CA LYS A 26 -10.84 4.68 0.84
C LYS A 26 -10.24 5.43 2.02
N THR A 27 -9.40 4.77 2.82
CA THR A 27 -8.86 5.33 4.06
C THR A 27 -7.34 5.48 4.03
N THR A 28 -6.65 4.80 3.13
CA THR A 28 -5.19 4.81 3.07
C THR A 28 -4.65 6.06 2.36
N THR A 29 -3.37 6.33 2.59
CA THR A 29 -2.65 7.45 1.98
C THR A 29 -1.43 6.96 1.20
N GLN A 30 -0.91 7.79 0.29
CA GLN A 30 0.31 7.45 -0.44
C GLN A 30 1.52 7.23 0.47
N ASN A 31 1.63 8.00 1.57
CA ASN A 31 2.71 7.83 2.54
C ASN A 31 2.63 6.49 3.26
N GLU A 32 1.43 6.01 3.59
CA GLU A 32 1.24 4.71 4.23
C GLU A 32 1.68 3.56 3.32
N ILE A 33 1.31 3.62 2.03
CA ILE A 33 1.75 2.64 1.03
C ILE A 33 3.27 2.63 0.88
N LEU A 34 3.89 3.81 0.79
CA LEU A 34 5.35 3.93 0.69
C LEU A 34 6.06 3.40 1.94
N ARG A 35 5.52 3.67 3.13
CA ARG A 35 6.03 3.13 4.39
C ARG A 35 5.94 1.61 4.43
N LEU A 36 4.84 1.02 3.95
CA LEU A 36 4.68 -0.44 3.87
C LEU A 36 5.64 -1.06 2.85
N ALA A 37 5.89 -0.38 1.73
CA ALA A 37 6.82 -0.84 0.70
C ALA A 37 8.29 -0.86 1.18
N SER A 38 8.67 0.04 2.09
CA SER A 38 10.01 0.11 2.69
C SER A 38 10.14 -0.60 4.04
N LEU A 39 9.08 -1.28 4.52
CA LEU A 39 9.02 -1.83 5.88
C LEU A 39 10.14 -2.84 6.20
N HIS A 40 10.61 -3.58 5.20
CA HIS A 40 11.63 -4.64 5.36
C HIS A 40 12.91 -4.38 4.55
N LEU A 41 13.20 -3.11 4.24
CA LEU A 41 14.50 -2.69 3.66
C LEU A 41 15.62 -2.76 4.69
#